data_AF-A0A957F059-F1
#
_entry.id   AF-A0A957F059-F1
#
_cell.length_a   1.000
_cell.length_b   1.000
_cell.length_c   1.000
_cell.angle_alpha   90.00
_cell.angle_beta   90.00
_cell.angle_gamma   90.00
#
_symmetry.space_group_name_H-M   'P 1'
#
loop_
_entity.id
_entity.type
_entity.pdbx_description
1 polymer ?
#
loop_
_entity_poly.entity_id
_entity_poly.type
_entity_poly.pdbx_seq_one_letter_code
_entity_poly.pdbx_strand_id
1 'polypeptide(L)'
;GRNLLITTPLLKLFDNQAIPASFCRLIRAKDLPTSIFLSTYLRIFYDAGGTWDFQLQSTGISNFQFSDFQERHTLTLPPQELIEEFMAIAMPNYQSIGENIVQSITLAKTRDTLLPKLMRGEIIV
;
A
#
# COMPACT_ATOMS: atom_id res chain seq x y z
N GLY A 1 11.55 3.39 2.36
CA GLY A 1 10.25 3.22 3.06
C GLY A 1 9.35 2.31 2.25
N ARG A 2 8.35 1.68 2.86
CA ARG A 2 7.38 0.84 2.13
C ARG A 2 6.35 1.74 1.41
N ASN A 3 5.87 1.31 0.25
CA ASN A 3 4.76 1.95 -0.44
C ASN A 3 3.47 1.13 -0.31
N LEU A 4 2.34 1.79 -0.57
CA LEU A 4 1.01 1.19 -0.65
C LEU A 4 0.26 1.83 -1.81
N LEU A 5 -0.26 1.02 -2.75
CA LEU A 5 -1.20 1.50 -3.75
C LEU A 5 -2.56 1.74 -3.10
N ILE A 6 -3.07 2.96 -3.20
CA ILE A 6 -4.39 3.30 -2.69
C ILE A 6 -5.44 2.93 -3.75
N THR A 7 -6.34 2.01 -3.40
CA THR A 7 -7.42 1.54 -4.27
C THR A 7 -8.79 1.95 -3.70
N THR A 8 -9.82 1.96 -4.55
CA THR A 8 -11.19 2.27 -4.10
C THR A 8 -11.70 1.33 -2.99
N PRO A 9 -11.49 -0.01 -3.04
CA PRO A 9 -11.85 -0.89 -1.93
C PRO A 9 -11.18 -0.51 -0.62
N LEU A 10 -9.90 -0.12 -0.64
CA LEU A 10 -9.17 0.30 0.55
C LEU A 10 -9.75 1.59 1.15
N LEU A 11 -10.08 2.57 0.30
CA LEU A 11 -10.67 3.83 0.77
C LEU A 11 -12.06 3.64 1.39
N LYS A 12 -12.83 2.64 0.95
CA LYS A 12 -14.13 2.29 1.53
C LYS A 12 -14.05 1.74 2.97
N LEU A 13 -12.86 1.43 3.48
CA LEU A 13 -12.67 1.05 4.88
C LEU A 13 -12.75 2.24 5.85
N PHE A 14 -12.70 3.47 5.34
CA PHE A 14 -12.77 4.69 6.13
C PHE A 14 -14.14 5.33 5.93
N ASP A 15 -14.79 5.68 7.04
CA ASP A 15 -16.11 6.34 7.03
C ASP A 15 -16.03 7.81 6.56
N ASN A 16 -14.83 8.38 6.59
CA ASN A 16 -14.55 9.78 6.27
C ASN A 16 -13.39 9.89 5.28
N GLN A 17 -13.16 11.12 4.77
CA GLN A 17 -11.99 11.41 3.94
C GLN A 17 -10.70 11.02 4.65
N ALA A 18 -9.84 10.28 3.96
CA ALA A 18 -8.55 9.84 4.48
C ALA A 18 -7.44 10.79 4.01
N ILE A 19 -6.55 11.16 4.94
CA ILE A 19 -5.31 11.88 4.64
C ILE A 19 -4.11 11.02 5.07
N PRO A 20 -2.95 11.12 4.39
CA PRO A 20 -1.73 10.49 4.87
C PRO A 20 -1.36 11.04 6.26
N ALA A 21 -0.93 10.16 7.16
CA ALA A 21 -0.34 10.58 8.43
C ALA A 21 0.95 11.38 8.20
N SER A 22 1.43 12.09 9.23
CA SER A 22 2.61 12.99 9.14
C SER A 22 3.89 12.31 8.65
N PHE A 23 4.04 11.01 8.89
CA PHE A 23 5.17 10.17 8.46
C PHE A 23 4.96 9.49 7.09
N CYS A 24 3.83 9.72 6.43
CA CYS A 24 3.56 9.25 5.08
C CYS A 24 3.86 10.34 4.04
N ARG A 25 4.22 9.92 2.84
CA ARG A 25 4.33 10.79 1.66
C ARG A 25 3.36 10.34 0.60
N LEU A 26 2.61 11.27 0.03
CA LEU A 26 1.68 11.01 -1.05
C LEU A 26 2.38 11.23 -2.39
N ILE A 27 2.48 10.15 -3.18
CA ILE A 27 2.99 10.20 -4.54
C ILE A 27 1.79 10.08 -5.48
N ARG A 28 1.66 11.01 -6.43
CA ARG A 28 0.62 10.98 -7.47
C ARG A 28 1.30 10.77 -8.82
N ALA A 29 1.05 9.63 -9.46
CA ALA A 29 1.44 9.43 -10.84
C ALA A 29 0.45 10.11 -11.79
N LYS A 30 0.85 10.28 -13.05
CA LYS A 30 0.07 10.96 -14.09
C LYS A 30 -1.25 10.25 -14.42
N ASP A 31 -1.29 8.92 -14.32
CA ASP A 31 -2.42 8.08 -14.70
C ASP A 31 -2.40 6.75 -13.92
N LEU A 32 -3.46 5.94 -14.10
CA LEU A 32 -3.62 4.64 -13.44
C LEU A 32 -2.55 3.61 -13.89
N PRO A 33 -2.26 3.42 -15.19
CA PRO A 33 -1.20 2.50 -15.62
C PRO A 33 0.14 2.81 -14.96
N THR A 34 0.54 4.09 -14.96
CA THR A 34 1.79 4.54 -14.33
C THR A 34 1.74 4.38 -12.81
N SER A 35 0.59 4.56 -12.17
CA SER A 35 0.43 4.33 -10.72
C SER A 35 0.70 2.87 -10.34
N ILE A 36 0.19 1.93 -11.13
CA ILE A 36 0.36 0.48 -10.89
C ILE A 36 1.79 0.07 -11.14
N PHE A 37 2.39 0.53 -12.25
CA PHE A 37 3.80 0.33 -12.54
C PHE A 37 4.70 0.89 -11.43
N LEU A 38 4.51 2.16 -11.06
CA LEU A 38 5.32 2.81 -10.02
C LEU A 38 5.17 2.12 -8.67
N SER A 39 3.96 1.69 -8.31
CA SER A 39 3.71 0.94 -7.08
C SER A 39 4.46 -0.39 -7.06
N THR A 40 4.45 -1.11 -8.18
CA THR A 40 5.17 -2.39 -8.33
C THR A 40 6.68 -2.17 -8.25
N TYR A 41 7.18 -1.16 -8.98
CA TYR A 41 8.58 -0.78 -8.97
C TYR A 41 9.07 -0.44 -7.56
N LEU A 42 8.39 0.45 -6.85
CA LEU A 42 8.77 0.86 -5.50
C LEU A 42 8.74 -0.31 -4.51
N ARG A 43 7.83 -1.27 -4.72
CA ARG A 43 7.77 -2.49 -3.93
C ARG A 43 8.99 -3.37 -4.16
N ILE A 44 9.31 -3.65 -5.42
CA ILE A 44 10.51 -4.42 -5.80
C ILE A 44 11.77 -3.73 -5.28
N PHE A 45 11.86 -2.41 -5.43
CA PHE A 45 12.97 -1.61 -4.93
C PHE A 45 13.13 -1.69 -3.41
N TYR A 46 12.02 -1.70 -2.66
CA TYR A 46 12.04 -1.93 -1.23
C TYR A 46 12.50 -3.35 -0.88
N ASP A 47 11.93 -4.36 -1.54
CA ASP A 47 12.23 -5.78 -1.26
C ASP A 47 13.69 -6.15 -1.62
N ALA A 48 14.28 -5.46 -2.61
CA ALA A 48 15.70 -5.55 -2.95
C ALA A 48 16.64 -4.79 -2.01
N GLY A 49 16.12 -4.14 -0.96
CA GLY A 49 16.92 -3.35 -0.02
C GLY A 49 17.29 -1.95 -0.51
N GLY A 50 16.88 -1.54 -1.72
CA GLY A 50 17.29 -0.27 -2.32
C GLY A 50 16.87 0.97 -1.52
N THR A 51 15.81 0.87 -0.70
CA THR A 51 15.42 2.00 0.15
C THR A 51 16.33 2.25 1.35
N TRP A 52 17.30 1.37 1.63
CA TRP A 52 18.19 1.48 2.79
C TRP A 52 19.21 2.62 2.62
N ASP A 53 19.63 2.89 1.39
CA ASP A 53 20.55 3.99 1.06
C ASP A 53 19.96 5.39 1.36
N PHE A 54 18.64 5.45 1.59
CA PHE A 54 17.88 6.67 1.86
C PHE A 54 17.31 6.65 3.27
N GLN A 55 17.86 5.85 4.17
CA GLN A 55 17.44 5.80 5.57
C GLN A 55 18.43 6.58 6.43
N LEU A 56 17.91 7.55 7.18
CA LEU A 56 18.65 8.20 8.26
C LEU A 56 18.16 7.60 9.57
N GLN A 57 19.06 6.91 10.28
CA GLN A 57 18.77 6.38 11.61
C GLN A 57 19.05 7.45 12.66
N SER A 58 18.02 7.89 13.37
CA SER A 58 18.16 8.71 14.57
C SER A 58 17.36 8.06 15.69
N THR A 59 17.98 7.91 16.88
CA THR A 59 17.27 7.44 18.08
C THR A 59 16.54 6.08 17.94
N GLY A 60 17.09 5.14 17.16
CA GLY A 60 16.49 3.82 16.93
C GLY A 60 15.34 3.80 15.91
N ILE A 61 14.94 4.96 15.38
CA ILE A 61 13.91 5.10 14.34
C ILE A 61 14.60 5.40 13.01
N SER A 62 14.25 4.64 11.98
CA SER A 62 14.73 4.85 10.61
C SER A 62 13.77 5.76 9.86
N ASN A 63 14.25 6.94 9.46
CA ASN A 63 13.49 7.91 8.68
C ASN A 63 13.90 7.84 7.20
N PHE A 64 12.92 7.62 6.32
CA PHE A 64 13.15 7.63 4.87
C PHE A 64 13.31 9.08 4.37
N GLN A 65 14.51 9.40 3.89
CA GLN A 65 14.89 10.70 3.35
C GLN A 65 14.30 10.87 1.94
N PHE A 66 13.02 11.23 1.86
CA PHE A 66 12.32 11.32 0.58
C PHE A 66 12.93 12.35 -0.37
N SER A 67 13.39 13.51 0.12
CA SER A 67 14.04 14.52 -0.73
C SER A 67 15.33 13.98 -1.36
N ASP A 68 16.17 13.31 -0.57
CA ASP A 68 17.41 12.69 -1.04
C ASP A 68 17.12 11.57 -2.06
N PHE A 69 16.07 10.76 -1.82
CA PHE A 69 15.58 9.79 -2.79
C PHE A 69 15.16 10.45 -4.10
N GLN A 70 14.40 11.55 -4.07
CA GLN A 70 13.97 12.25 -5.28
C GLN A 70 15.14 12.84 -6.08
N GLU A 71 16.19 13.30 -5.42
CA GLU A 71 17.36 13.90 -6.08
C GLU A 71 18.29 12.84 -6.69
N ARG A 72 18.52 11.73 -5.98
CA ARG A 72 19.54 10.73 -6.38
C ARG A 72 18.96 9.55 -7.15
N HIS A 73 17.67 9.25 -6.98
CA HIS A 73 17.05 8.08 -7.58
C HIS A 73 16.21 8.48 -8.79
N THR A 74 16.68 8.09 -9.97
CA THR A 74 15.97 8.29 -11.23
C THR A 74 15.45 6.95 -11.76
N LEU A 75 14.26 6.98 -12.35
CA LEU A 75 13.62 5.82 -12.96
C LEU A 75 13.28 6.17 -14.41
N THR A 76 13.72 5.32 -15.34
CA THR A 76 13.29 5.39 -16.72
C THR A 76 11.93 4.72 -16.86
N LEU A 77 10.94 5.47 -17.37
CA LEU A 77 9.64 4.89 -17.69
C LEU A 77 9.73 4.13 -19.02
N PRO A 78 9.17 2.91 -19.11
CA PRO A 78 8.98 2.22 -20.38
C PRO A 78 8.03 3.00 -21.31
N PRO A 79 7.96 2.62 -22.61
CA PRO A 79 6.93 3.11 -23.51
C PRO A 79 5.53 2.92 -22.92
N GLN A 80 4.62 3.84 -23.23
CA GLN A 80 3.28 3.86 -22.66
C GLN A 80 2.52 2.56 -22.95
N GLU A 81 2.67 2.02 -24.15
CA GLU A 81 2.04 0.77 -24.58
C GLU A 81 2.43 -0.40 -23.66
N LEU A 82 3.72 -0.48 -23.28
CA LEU A 82 4.22 -1.54 -22.41
C LEU A 82 3.73 -1.38 -20.96
N ILE A 83 3.55 -0.13 -20.49
CA ILE A 83 2.98 0.13 -19.16
C ILE A 83 1.50 -0.31 -19.12
N GLU A 84 0.76 -0.12 -20.22
CA GLU A 84 -0.63 -0.53 -20.34
C GLU A 84 -0.78 -2.06 -20.42
N GLU A 85 0.08 -2.73 -21.19
CA GLU A 85 0.16 -4.20 -21.21
C GLU A 85 0.49 -4.76 -19.82
N PHE A 86 1.47 -4.16 -19.14
CA PHE A 86 1.79 -4.52 -17.77
C PHE A 86 0.60 -4.32 -16.83
N MET A 87 -0.11 -3.19 -16.93
CA MET A 87 -1.29 -2.93 -16.13
C MET A 87 -2.37 -3.99 -16.34
N ALA A 88 -2.62 -4.42 -17.58
CA ALA A 88 -3.63 -5.44 -17.87
C ALA A 88 -3.37 -6.76 -17.12
N ILE A 89 -2.09 -7.08 -16.87
CA ILE A 89 -1.65 -8.27 -16.11
C ILE A 89 -1.67 -8.00 -14.60
N ALA A 90 -1.17 -6.84 -14.16
CA ALA A 90 -0.98 -6.54 -12.74
C ALA A 90 -2.27 -6.12 -12.03
N MET A 91 -3.18 -5.42 -12.72
CA MET A 91 -4.37 -4.82 -12.13
C MET A 91 -5.30 -5.83 -11.44
N PRO A 92 -5.62 -7.01 -12.03
CA PRO A 92 -6.43 -8.01 -11.34
C PRO A 92 -5.82 -8.45 -10.00
N ASN A 93 -4.50 -8.59 -9.94
CA ASN A 93 -3.81 -8.95 -8.69
C ASN A 93 -3.95 -7.84 -7.63
N TYR A 94 -3.78 -6.58 -8.03
CA TYR A 94 -3.98 -5.45 -7.11
C TYR A 94 -5.43 -5.33 -6.63
N GLN A 95 -6.41 -5.63 -7.48
CA GLN A 95 -7.82 -5.68 -7.10
C GLN A 95 -8.05 -6.78 -6.06
N SER A 96 -7.60 -8.01 -6.32
CA SER A 96 -7.72 -9.13 -5.37
C SER A 96 -7.00 -8.85 -4.05
N ILE A 97 -5.81 -8.23 -4.08
CA ILE A 97 -5.12 -7.78 -2.86
C ILE A 97 -5.99 -6.81 -2.07
N GLY A 98 -6.57 -5.80 -2.73
CA GLY A 98 -7.44 -4.82 -2.10
C GLY A 98 -8.68 -5.47 -1.47
N GLU A 99 -9.35 -6.37 -2.20
CA GLU A 99 -10.52 -7.10 -1.71
C GLU A 99 -10.18 -8.00 -0.51
N ASN A 100 -9.06 -8.74 -0.58
CA ASN A 100 -8.60 -9.60 0.49
C ASN A 100 -8.26 -8.81 1.76
N ILE A 101 -7.67 -7.61 1.63
CA ILE A 101 -7.43 -6.72 2.76
C ILE A 101 -8.76 -6.33 3.42
N VAL A 102 -9.76 -5.93 2.63
CA VAL A 102 -11.08 -5.55 3.15
C VAL A 102 -11.75 -6.73 3.86
N GLN A 103 -11.73 -7.91 3.26
CA GLN A 103 -12.30 -9.13 3.86
C GLN A 103 -11.57 -9.50 5.15
N SER A 104 -10.24 -9.50 5.16
CA SER A 104 -9.45 -9.82 6.35
C SER A 104 -9.75 -8.87 7.51
N ILE A 105 -9.86 -7.56 7.25
CA ILE A 105 -10.19 -6.58 8.28
C ILE A 105 -11.61 -6.80 8.80
N THR A 106 -12.55 -7.06 7.90
CA THR A 106 -13.96 -7.31 8.26
C THR A 106 -14.08 -8.56 9.13
N LEU A 107 -13.43 -9.67 8.73
CA LEU A 107 -13.43 -10.92 9.49
C LEU A 107 -12.79 -10.76 10.87
N ALA A 108 -11.70 -10.01 10.98
CA ALA A 108 -11.08 -9.72 12.26
C ALA A 108 -12.02 -8.94 13.19
N LYS A 109 -12.68 -7.89 12.68
CA LYS A 109 -13.69 -7.13 13.44
C LYS A 109 -14.87 -8.00 13.88
N THR A 110 -15.38 -8.85 12.99
CA THR A 110 -16.48 -9.77 13.30
C THR A 110 -16.07 -10.76 14.37
N ARG A 111 -14.89 -11.38 14.25
CA ARG A 111 -14.33 -12.29 15.27
C ARG A 111 -14.26 -11.59 16.62
N ASP A 112 -13.66 -10.41 16.67
CA ASP A 112 -13.44 -9.67 17.94
C ASP A 112 -14.76 -9.21 18.57
N THR A 113 -15.81 -9.02 17.76
CA THR A 113 -17.16 -8.71 18.24
C THR A 113 -17.89 -9.94 18.77
N LEU A 114 -17.75 -11.09 18.12
CA LEU A 114 -18.51 -12.31 18.44
C LEU A 114 -17.84 -13.13 19.55
N LEU A 115 -16.51 -13.19 19.59
CA LEU A 115 -15.78 -14.04 20.53
C LEU A 115 -16.15 -13.76 21.99
N PRO A 116 -16.25 -12.50 22.47
CA PRO A 116 -16.68 -12.23 23.84
C PRO A 116 -18.11 -12.68 24.14
N LYS A 117 -19.02 -12.58 23.16
CA LYS A 117 -20.43 -13.01 23.30
C LYS A 117 -20.55 -14.52 23.38
N LEU A 118 -19.77 -15.23 22.55
CA LEU A 118 -19.64 -16.67 22.59
C LEU A 118 -19.11 -17.14 23.95
N MET A 119 -18.04 -16.51 24.45
CA MET A 119 -17.44 -16.84 25.76
C MET A 119 -18.39 -16.61 26.95
N ARG A 120 -19.38 -15.70 26.81
CA ARG A 120 -20.43 -15.48 27.82
C ARG A 120 -21.65 -16.39 27.65
N GLY A 121 -21.69 -17.22 26.62
CA GLY A 121 -22.85 -18.07 26.30
C GLY A 121 -24.06 -17.32 25.74
N GLU A 122 -23.88 -16.06 25.30
CA GLU A 122 -24.96 -15.24 24.71
C GLU A 122 -25.30 -15.68 23.27
N ILE A 123 -24.39 -16.41 22.63
CA ILE A 123 -24.54 -16.95 21.28
C ILE A 123 -24.18 -18.43 21.34
N ILE A 124 -24.99 -19.27 20.69
CA ILE A 124 -24.80 -20.72 20.59
C ILE A 124 -24.46 -21.03 19.13
N VAL A 125 -23.51 -21.93 18.91
CA VAL A 125 -23.04 -22.38 17.59
C VAL A 125 -23.73 -23.69 17.22
#